data_AF-A0AAT9LPU5-F1
#
_entry.id   AF-A0AAT9LPU5-F1
#
_cell.length_a   1.000
_cell.length_b   1.000
_cell.length_c   1.000
_cell.angle_alpha   90.00
_cell.angle_beta   90.00
_cell.angle_gamma   90.00
#
_symmetry.space_group_name_H-M   'P 1'
#
loop_
_entity.id
_entity.type
_entity.pdbx_description
1 polymer ?
#
loop_
_entity_poly.entity_id
_entity_poly.type
_entity_poly.pdbx_seq_one_letter_code
_entity_poly.pdbx_strand_id
1 'polypeptide(L)'
;MTIEHVPVSGEGRLWTEKSGDGAPMILLHGSVHDSRLWDGMFPELGLHHTAITVVVGDHDHPEIGVIARRLAEGIPGGRLEIVAGADHYLPLRAPERLTEILVCQ
;
A
#
# COMPACT_ATOMS: atom_id res chain seq x y z
N MET A 1 -5.48 8.90 -14.08
CA MET A 1 -4.60 7.77 -13.76
C MET A 1 -3.40 7.80 -14.68
N THR A 2 -2.19 7.77 -14.14
CA THR A 2 -0.93 7.61 -14.89
C THR A 2 -0.26 6.30 -14.48
N ILE A 3 0.40 5.64 -15.43
CA ILE A 3 1.22 4.45 -15.17
C ILE A 3 2.67 4.89 -15.12
N GLU A 4 3.37 4.52 -14.05
CA GLU A 4 4.77 4.82 -13.83
C GLU A 4 5.52 3.55 -13.44
N HIS A 5 6.80 3.47 -13.78
CA HIS A 5 7.69 2.39 -13.34
C HIS A 5 8.70 2.96 -12.34
N VAL A 6 8.57 2.56 -11.08
CA VAL A 6 9.47 3.02 -10.01
C VAL A 6 10.66 2.07 -9.92
N PRO A 7 11.91 2.55 -10.11
CA PRO A 7 13.08 1.72 -9.91
C PRO A 7 13.18 1.30 -8.45
N VAL A 8 13.53 0.04 -8.20
CA VAL A 8 13.85 -0.47 -6.86
C VAL A 8 15.29 -0.95 -6.81
N SER A 9 15.81 -1.23 -5.61
CA SER A 9 17.17 -1.74 -5.43
C SER A 9 17.48 -2.92 -6.37
N GLY A 10 18.57 -2.81 -7.13
CA GLY A 10 18.95 -3.75 -8.19
C GLY A 10 18.49 -3.27 -9.58
N GLU A 11 18.22 -4.21 -10.50
CA GLU A 11 17.67 -3.91 -11.83
C GLU A 11 16.13 -3.98 -11.88
N GLY A 12 15.49 -4.21 -10.73
CA GLY A 12 14.04 -4.37 -10.62
C GLY A 12 13.30 -3.04 -10.84
N ARG A 13 12.06 -3.15 -11.33
CA ARG A 13 11.11 -2.03 -11.43
C ARG A 13 9.76 -2.47 -10.87
N LEU A 14 9.14 -1.60 -10.08
CA LEU A 14 7.75 -1.74 -9.67
C LEU A 14 6.86 -1.08 -10.72
N TRP A 15 5.84 -1.81 -11.14
CA TRP A 15 4.72 -1.20 -11.83
C TRP A 15 3.88 -0.44 -10.81
N THR A 16 3.51 0.80 -11.14
CA THR A 16 2.72 1.66 -10.27
C THR A 16 1.64 2.38 -11.08
N GLU A 17 0.45 2.48 -10.49
CA GLU A 17 -0.61 3.37 -10.96
C GLU A 17 -0.74 4.53 -9.98
N LYS A 18 -0.93 5.74 -10.52
CA LYS A 18 -1.09 6.97 -9.75
C LYS A 18 -2.36 7.69 -10.14
N SER A 19 -3.07 8.20 -9.13
CA SER A 19 -4.24 9.07 -9.27
C SER A 19 -4.23 10.09 -8.12
N GLY A 20 -4.66 11.33 -8.37
CA GLY A 20 -4.80 12.37 -7.33
C GLY A 20 -3.61 13.29 -7.07
N ASP A 21 -3.83 14.31 -6.22
CA ASP A 21 -2.86 15.32 -5.73
C ASP A 21 -2.90 15.57 -4.18
N GLY A 22 -3.58 14.71 -3.37
CA GLY A 22 -3.55 14.68 -1.89
C GLY A 22 -2.49 13.79 -1.15
N ALA A 23 -2.77 13.31 0.07
CA ALA A 23 -1.78 12.62 0.94
C ALA A 23 -1.34 11.20 0.47
N PRO A 24 -0.13 10.71 0.78
CA PRO A 24 0.42 9.48 0.17
C PRO A 24 -0.09 8.12 0.74
N MET A 25 -0.58 7.18 -0.10
CA MET A 25 -1.00 5.79 0.26
C MET A 25 -0.55 4.67 -0.73
N ILE A 26 -0.09 3.48 -0.28
CA ILE A 26 0.16 2.28 -1.13
C ILE A 26 -0.88 1.22 -0.81
N LEU A 27 -1.51 0.69 -1.85
CA LEU A 27 -2.36 -0.48 -1.76
C LEU A 27 -1.60 -1.70 -2.26
N LEU A 28 -1.09 -2.53 -1.35
CA LEU A 28 -0.47 -3.82 -1.69
C LEU A 28 -1.55 -4.90 -1.68
N HIS A 29 -1.62 -5.69 -2.75
CA HIS A 29 -2.51 -6.85 -2.81
C HIS A 29 -1.76 -8.12 -2.37
N GLY A 30 -2.49 -9.03 -1.74
CA GLY A 30 -1.99 -10.31 -1.23
C GLY A 30 -1.97 -11.45 -2.25
N SER A 31 -1.00 -12.36 -2.07
CA SER A 31 -0.69 -13.62 -2.78
C SER A 31 -1.23 -13.83 -4.21
N VAL A 32 -2.51 -14.15 -4.39
CA VAL A 32 -3.10 -14.58 -5.68
C VAL A 32 -3.84 -13.47 -6.44
N HIS A 33 -3.90 -12.27 -5.89
CA HIS A 33 -4.57 -11.12 -6.51
C HIS A 33 -3.56 -10.22 -7.22
N ASP A 34 -4.06 -9.27 -8.03
CA ASP A 34 -3.27 -8.19 -8.62
C ASP A 34 -3.89 -6.82 -8.28
N SER A 35 -3.34 -5.75 -8.84
CA SER A 35 -3.78 -4.37 -8.57
C SER A 35 -5.26 -4.12 -8.84
N ARG A 36 -5.91 -4.93 -9.69
CA ARG A 36 -7.34 -4.77 -10.05
C ARG A 36 -8.29 -4.97 -8.88
N LEU A 37 -7.83 -5.58 -7.78
CA LEU A 37 -8.58 -5.61 -6.52
C LEU A 37 -9.02 -4.18 -6.09
N TRP A 38 -8.22 -3.19 -6.44
CA TRP A 38 -8.41 -1.80 -6.02
C TRP A 38 -9.19 -0.96 -7.04
N ASP A 39 -9.54 -1.48 -8.22
CA ASP A 39 -10.18 -0.72 -9.30
C ASP A 39 -11.43 0.06 -8.83
N GLY A 40 -12.21 -0.56 -7.94
CA GLY A 40 -13.42 0.07 -7.37
C GLY A 40 -13.15 1.14 -6.30
N MET A 41 -11.98 1.11 -5.65
CA MET A 41 -11.57 2.06 -4.61
C MET A 41 -10.68 3.19 -5.17
N PHE A 42 -9.96 2.92 -6.25
CA PHE A 42 -8.91 3.77 -6.79
C PHE A 42 -9.38 5.18 -7.19
N PRO A 43 -10.54 5.36 -7.85
CA PRO A 43 -11.05 6.68 -8.21
C PRO A 43 -11.32 7.55 -6.98
N GLU A 44 -12.00 6.99 -5.97
CA GLU A 44 -12.40 7.70 -4.76
C GLU A 44 -11.19 8.04 -3.87
N LEU A 45 -10.26 7.11 -3.70
CA LEU A 45 -9.03 7.36 -2.94
C LEU A 45 -8.16 8.43 -3.61
N GLY A 46 -8.09 8.44 -4.95
CA GLY A 46 -7.38 9.45 -5.73
C GLY A 46 -7.98 10.85 -5.65
N LEU A 47 -9.21 11.04 -5.15
CA LEU A 47 -9.74 12.39 -4.87
C LEU A 47 -9.05 13.04 -3.65
N HIS A 48 -8.46 12.22 -2.77
CA HIS A 48 -7.95 12.65 -1.47
C HIS A 48 -6.47 12.29 -1.23
N HIS A 49 -5.87 11.44 -2.09
CA HIS A 49 -4.54 10.86 -1.87
C HIS A 49 -3.66 10.86 -3.13
N THR A 50 -2.31 10.96 -3.00
CA THR A 50 -1.30 10.94 -4.11
C THR A 50 -0.16 9.94 -3.93
N ALA A 51 -0.40 8.84 -3.22
CA ALA A 51 0.48 7.68 -3.14
C ALA A 51 1.71 7.69 -2.19
N ILE A 52 1.88 6.54 -1.53
CA ILE A 52 3.01 5.95 -0.77
C ILE A 52 2.93 5.80 0.79
N THR A 53 1.98 4.98 1.30
CA THR A 53 1.99 4.33 2.64
C THR A 53 1.75 2.82 2.53
N VAL A 54 2.73 1.98 2.90
CA VAL A 54 2.60 0.53 2.98
C VAL A 54 1.91 0.14 4.29
N VAL A 55 0.87 -0.69 4.24
CA VAL A 55 0.16 -1.17 5.44
C VAL A 55 0.28 -2.70 5.54
N VAL A 56 0.74 -3.22 6.67
CA VAL A 56 0.85 -4.67 6.95
C VAL A 56 0.42 -5.02 8.37
N GLY A 57 0.03 -6.27 8.60
CA GLY A 57 -0.22 -6.79 9.93
C GLY A 57 1.06 -7.23 10.65
N ASP A 58 1.08 -7.18 11.97
CA ASP A 58 2.21 -7.73 12.76
C ASP A 58 2.22 -9.26 12.84
N HIS A 59 1.10 -9.92 12.54
CA HIS A 59 0.96 -11.38 12.45
C HIS A 59 1.02 -11.91 11.01
N ASP A 60 1.36 -11.07 10.03
CA ASP A 60 1.65 -11.52 8.68
C ASP A 60 2.86 -12.48 8.65
N HIS A 61 2.99 -13.24 7.57
CA HIS A 61 4.18 -14.06 7.37
C HIS A 61 5.43 -13.17 7.37
N PRO A 62 6.56 -13.56 8.01
CA PRO A 62 7.73 -12.69 8.18
C PRO A 62 8.26 -12.07 6.88
N GLU A 63 8.12 -12.77 5.75
CA GLU A 63 8.50 -12.28 4.42
C GLU A 63 7.73 -11.03 3.99
N ILE A 64 6.46 -10.91 4.37
CA ILE A 64 5.62 -9.74 4.07
C ILE A 64 6.17 -8.51 4.79
N GLY A 65 6.56 -8.65 6.06
CA GLY A 65 7.20 -7.57 6.81
C GLY A 65 8.54 -7.14 6.21
N VAL A 66 9.31 -8.07 5.64
CA VAL A 66 10.57 -7.76 4.92
C VAL A 66 10.29 -7.00 3.63
N ILE A 67 9.32 -7.44 2.83
CA ILE A 67 8.92 -6.78 1.59
C ILE A 67 8.41 -5.37 1.90
N ALA A 68 7.53 -5.23 2.88
CA ALA A 68 6.93 -3.97 3.28
C ALA A 68 7.97 -2.93 3.71
N ARG A 69 8.95 -3.34 4.52
CA ARG A 69 10.09 -2.47 4.89
C ARG A 69 10.90 -2.06 3.68
N ARG A 70 11.26 -3.00 2.80
CA ARG A 70 12.03 -2.70 1.58
C ARG A 70 11.30 -1.73 0.65
N LEU A 71 9.98 -1.86 0.53
CA LEU A 71 9.16 -0.94 -0.26
C LEU A 71 9.14 0.45 0.37
N ALA A 72 8.88 0.55 1.67
CA ALA A 72 8.85 1.85 2.35
C ALA A 72 10.21 2.57 2.32
N GLU A 73 11.33 1.83 2.48
CA GLU A 73 12.69 2.38 2.41
C GLU A 73 13.11 2.72 0.98
N GLY A 74 12.71 1.92 0.00
CA GLY A 74 13.10 2.05 -1.40
C GLY A 74 12.32 3.09 -2.19
N ILE A 75 11.16 3.52 -1.69
CA ILE A 75 10.29 4.47 -2.38
C ILE A 75 10.45 5.86 -1.75
N PRO A 76 10.81 6.91 -2.52
CA PRO A 76 10.90 8.27 -2.02
C PRO A 76 9.59 8.74 -1.38
N GLY A 77 9.66 9.14 -0.10
CA GLY A 77 8.48 9.55 0.67
C GLY A 77 7.64 8.39 1.23
N GLY A 78 8.13 7.14 1.12
CA GLY A 78 7.41 5.97 1.58
C GLY A 78 7.27 5.88 3.10
N ARG A 79 6.05 5.53 3.53
CA ARG A 79 5.72 5.24 4.92
C ARG A 79 5.35 3.78 5.10
N LEU A 80 5.56 3.26 6.30
CA LEU A 80 5.14 1.92 6.70
C LEU A 80 4.27 2.02 7.95
N GLU A 81 3.05 1.53 7.86
CA GLU A 81 2.12 1.35 8.97
C GLU A 81 2.01 -0.15 9.29
N ILE A 82 2.32 -0.52 10.54
CA ILE A 82 2.16 -1.88 11.04
C ILE A 82 0.95 -1.91 11.95
N VAL A 83 -0.08 -2.67 11.57
CA VAL A 83 -1.32 -2.81 12.32
C VAL A 83 -1.20 -3.97 13.30
N ALA A 84 -1.22 -3.62 14.59
CA ALA A 84 -1.15 -4.60 15.67
C ALA A 84 -2.36 -5.55 15.65
N GLY A 85 -2.11 -6.84 15.83
CA GLY A 85 -3.15 -7.87 15.85
C GLY A 85 -3.66 -8.32 14.49
N ALA A 86 -3.22 -7.68 13.39
CA ALA A 86 -3.69 -8.01 12.04
C ALA A 86 -2.77 -9.04 11.37
N ASP A 87 -3.38 -9.86 10.52
CA ASP A 87 -2.71 -10.78 9.60
C ASP A 87 -2.99 -10.36 8.16
N HIS A 88 -2.71 -11.25 7.20
CA HIS A 88 -2.89 -11.00 5.77
C HIS A 88 -4.31 -10.59 5.37
N TYR A 89 -5.31 -10.85 6.23
CA TYR A 89 -6.69 -10.45 6.04
C TYR A 89 -6.98 -9.10 6.70
N LEU A 90 -6.04 -8.16 6.65
CA LEU A 90 -6.12 -6.85 7.31
C LEU A 90 -7.46 -6.11 7.10
N PRO A 91 -8.07 -6.08 5.88
CA PRO A 91 -9.40 -5.48 5.70
C PRO A 91 -10.52 -6.14 6.50
N LEU A 92 -10.38 -7.43 6.83
CA LEU A 92 -11.34 -8.18 7.65
C LEU A 92 -10.99 -8.16 9.14
N ARG A 93 -9.69 -8.04 9.47
CA ARG A 93 -9.20 -8.04 10.85
C ARG A 93 -9.35 -6.69 11.54
N ALA A 94 -9.06 -5.62 10.80
CA ALA A 94 -9.00 -4.27 11.35
C ALA A 94 -9.60 -3.24 10.36
N PRO A 95 -10.87 -3.40 9.95
CA PRO A 95 -11.50 -2.55 8.94
C PRO A 95 -11.52 -1.07 9.33
N GLU A 96 -11.82 -0.74 10.59
CA GLU A 96 -11.86 0.65 11.07
C GLU A 96 -10.46 1.26 11.08
N ARG A 97 -9.46 0.53 11.60
CA ARG A 97 -8.08 1.01 11.65
C ARG A 97 -7.50 1.19 10.24
N LEU A 98 -7.80 0.27 9.34
CA LEU A 98 -7.45 0.42 7.93
C LEU A 98 -8.12 1.69 7.37
N THR A 99 -9.42 1.87 7.56
CA THR A 99 -10.16 3.05 7.07
C THR A 99 -9.58 4.36 7.62
N GLU A 100 -9.22 4.43 8.91
CA GLU A 100 -8.55 5.59 9.49
C GLU A 100 -7.24 5.91 8.78
N ILE A 101 -6.39 4.90 8.56
CA ILE A 101 -5.13 5.04 7.82
C ILE A 101 -5.41 5.47 6.38
N LEU A 102 -6.56 5.06 5.80
CA LEU A 102 -6.92 5.38 4.43
C LEU A 102 -7.59 6.76 4.26
N VAL A 103 -8.12 7.38 5.32
CA VAL A 103 -8.97 8.58 5.18
C VAL A 103 -8.45 9.78 5.98
N CYS A 104 -7.68 9.56 7.06
CA CYS A 104 -7.30 10.60 8.01
C CYS A 104 -5.83 11.07 7.90
N GLN A 105 -5.14 10.80 6.79
CA GLN A 105 -3.73 11.22 6.60
C GLN A 105 -3.57 12.70 6.26
#